data_AF-A0A3D1A2D4-F1
#
_entry.id   AF-A0A3D1A2D4-F1
#
_cell.length_a   1.000
_cell.length_b   1.000
_cell.length_c   1.000
_cell.angle_alpha   90.00
_cell.angle_beta   90.00
_cell.angle_gamma   90.00
#
_symmetry.space_group_name_H-M   'P 1'
#
loop_
_entity.id
_entity.type
_entity.pdbx_description
1 polymer ?
#
loop_
_entity_poly.entity_id
_entity_poly.type
_entity_poly.pdbx_seq_one_letter_code
_entity_poly.pdbx_strand_id
1 'polypeptide(L)'
;MAALSAASLLAAAWGLLWLRGGMDAAEAVRKLAGLRMSLELYREEHKKLPLSFGETLRAGTLEAAPELKLPGHFRVSSVKDTPSMAIKDTGGWAYVNNPADPAFGLVYMDCSHKDEKGRFWSEF
;
A
#
# COMPACT_ATOMS: atom_id res chain seq x y z
N MET A 1 11.71 27.78 -30.33
CA MET A 1 10.86 26.57 -30.34
C MET A 1 11.61 25.27 -30.00
N ALA A 2 12.91 25.10 -30.33
CA ALA A 2 13.65 23.86 -30.03
C ALA A 2 13.97 23.59 -28.53
N ALA A 3 14.14 24.63 -27.72
CA ALA A 3 14.46 24.47 -26.28
C ALA A 3 13.25 23.96 -25.45
N LEU A 4 12.03 24.35 -25.82
CA LEU A 4 10.80 23.89 -25.17
C LEU A 4 10.54 22.41 -25.41
N SER A 5 10.78 21.93 -26.63
CA SER A 5 10.62 20.51 -26.99
C SER A 5 11.66 19.59 -26.33
N ALA A 6 12.91 20.05 -26.19
CA ALA A 6 13.94 19.28 -25.47
C ALA A 6 13.62 19.14 -23.96
N ALA A 7 13.14 20.23 -23.33
CA ALA A 7 12.74 20.19 -21.92
C ALA A 7 11.54 19.26 -21.67
N SER A 8 10.55 19.25 -22.57
CA SER A 8 9.40 18.34 -22.48
C SER A 8 9.80 16.87 -22.62
N LEU A 9 10.74 16.55 -23.51
CA LEU A 9 11.23 15.18 -23.69
C LEU A 9 12.01 14.69 -22.45
N LEU A 10 12.85 15.55 -21.86
CA LEU A 10 13.57 15.23 -20.63
C LEU A 10 12.61 15.02 -19.45
N ALA A 11 11.59 15.88 -19.31
CA ALA A 11 10.58 15.74 -18.26
C ALA A 11 9.76 14.44 -18.43
N ALA A 12 9.39 14.08 -19.67
CA ALA A 12 8.70 12.83 -19.97
C ALA A 12 9.57 11.60 -19.67
N ALA A 13 10.84 11.62 -20.09
CA ALA A 13 11.80 10.55 -19.79
C ALA A 13 12.02 10.40 -18.27
N TRP A 14 12.13 11.51 -17.55
CA TRP A 14 12.26 11.52 -16.09
C TRP A 14 11.00 10.96 -15.42
N GLY A 15 9.81 11.36 -15.85
CA GLY A 15 8.54 10.83 -15.35
C GLY A 15 8.41 9.32 -15.57
N LEU A 16 8.82 8.82 -16.73
CA LEU A 16 8.84 7.38 -17.03
C LEU A 16 9.82 6.61 -16.15
N LEU A 17 11.03 7.14 -15.93
CA LEU A 17 12.01 6.53 -15.03
C LEU A 17 11.51 6.51 -13.59
N TRP A 18 10.87 7.59 -13.14
CA TRP A 18 10.31 7.68 -11.80
C TRP A 18 9.15 6.69 -11.56
N LEU A 19 8.27 6.52 -12.56
CA LEU A 19 7.20 5.52 -12.49
C LEU A 19 7.75 4.10 -12.49
N ARG A 20 8.82 3.83 -13.24
CA ARG A 20 9.50 2.51 -13.25
C ARG A 20 10.20 2.19 -11.93
N GLY A 21 10.67 3.20 -11.21
CA GLY A 21 11.30 3.01 -9.90
C GLY A 21 10.30 2.54 -8.84
N GLY A 22 10.76 1.74 -7.89
CA GLY A 22 9.99 1.27 -6.73
C GLY A 22 10.93 0.90 -5.58
N MET A 23 10.38 0.73 -4.38
CA MET A 23 11.12 0.14 -3.26
C MET A 23 11.37 -1.35 -3.48
N ASP A 24 12.35 -1.91 -2.78
CA ASP A 24 12.60 -3.35 -2.82
C ASP A 24 11.45 -4.14 -2.18
N ALA A 25 11.23 -5.36 -2.65
CA ALA A 25 10.15 -6.20 -2.12
C ALA A 25 10.32 -6.49 -0.63
N ALA A 26 11.55 -6.63 -0.13
CA ALA A 26 11.76 -6.88 1.28
C ALA A 26 11.34 -5.64 2.12
N GLU A 27 11.59 -4.42 1.66
CA GLU A 27 11.10 -3.20 2.31
C GLU A 27 9.58 -3.12 2.31
N ALA A 28 8.92 -3.33 1.16
CA ALA A 28 7.46 -3.32 1.09
C ALA A 28 6.83 -4.36 2.05
N VAL A 29 7.39 -5.58 2.08
CA VAL A 29 6.93 -6.65 2.98
C VAL A 29 7.18 -6.31 4.45
N ARG A 30 8.31 -5.72 4.80
CA ARG A 30 8.58 -5.26 6.18
C ARG A 30 7.55 -4.21 6.62
N LYS A 31 7.23 -3.25 5.75
CA LYS A 31 6.21 -2.22 6.04
C LYS A 31 4.81 -2.83 6.19
N LEU A 32 4.46 -3.79 5.33
CA LEU A 32 3.21 -4.55 5.44
C LEU A 32 3.12 -5.32 6.76
N ALA A 33 4.21 -5.97 7.19
CA ALA A 33 4.28 -6.63 8.48
C ALA A 33 4.07 -5.66 9.65
N GLY A 34 4.59 -4.42 9.55
CA GLY A 34 4.34 -3.36 10.53
C GLY A 34 2.86 -2.96 10.61
N LEU A 35 2.19 -2.79 9.47
CA LEU A 35 0.75 -2.54 9.43
C LEU A 35 -0.05 -3.67 10.09
N ARG A 36 0.29 -4.92 9.78
CA ARG A 36 -0.36 -6.11 10.38
C ARG A 36 -0.11 -6.18 11.88
N MET A 37 1.10 -5.88 12.34
CA MET A 37 1.40 -5.82 13.77
C MET A 37 0.56 -4.76 14.49
N SER A 38 0.34 -3.58 13.88
CA SER A 38 -0.54 -2.57 14.49
C SER A 38 -1.98 -3.03 14.68
N LEU A 39 -2.50 -3.85 13.76
CA LEU A 39 -3.83 -4.44 13.87
C LEU A 39 -3.89 -5.46 15.01
N GLU A 40 -2.84 -6.26 15.17
CA GLU A 40 -2.74 -7.21 16.27
C GLU A 40 -2.67 -6.48 17.62
N LEU A 41 -1.88 -5.41 17.72
CA LEU A 41 -1.84 -4.55 18.93
C LEU A 41 -3.21 -3.94 19.23
N TYR A 42 -3.90 -3.39 18.22
CA TYR A 42 -5.25 -2.88 18.38
C TYR A 42 -6.20 -3.98 18.86
N ARG A 43 -6.13 -5.18 18.29
CA ARG A 43 -6.96 -6.32 18.67
C ARG A 43 -6.70 -6.74 20.11
N GLU A 44 -5.45 -6.74 20.55
CA GLU A 44 -5.11 -7.07 21.92
C GLU A 44 -5.61 -6.03 22.93
N GLU A 45 -5.58 -4.75 22.59
CA GLU A 45 -6.07 -3.68 23.45
C GLU A 45 -7.61 -3.64 23.53
N HIS A 46 -8.28 -3.71 22.38
CA HIS A 46 -9.72 -3.50 22.27
C HIS A 46 -10.54 -4.79 22.21
N LYS A 47 -9.88 -5.95 22.15
CA LYS A 47 -10.49 -7.29 22.02
C LYS A 47 -11.38 -7.45 20.78
N LYS A 48 -11.15 -6.62 19.75
CA LYS A 48 -11.83 -6.63 18.45
C LYS A 48 -10.93 -6.04 17.37
N LEU A 49 -11.20 -6.36 16.11
CA LEU A 49 -10.59 -5.67 14.97
C LEU A 49 -11.24 -4.30 14.74
N PRO A 50 -10.51 -3.32 14.18
CA PRO A 50 -11.05 -1.99 13.91
C PRO A 50 -12.06 -2.01 12.75
N LEU A 51 -13.07 -1.12 12.76
CA LEU A 51 -14.04 -1.00 11.66
C LEU A 51 -13.54 -0.11 10.51
N SER A 52 -12.43 0.60 10.75
CA SER A 52 -11.69 1.38 9.76
C SER A 52 -10.22 1.35 10.13
N PHE A 53 -9.31 1.30 9.14
CA PHE A 53 -7.89 1.26 9.45
C PHE A 53 -7.44 2.49 10.25
N GLY A 54 -8.08 3.65 10.04
CA GLY A 54 -7.79 4.88 10.79
C GLY A 54 -7.99 4.79 12.30
N GLU A 55 -8.65 3.75 12.83
CA GLU A 55 -8.70 3.51 14.28
C GLU A 55 -7.34 3.12 14.87
N THR A 56 -6.46 2.46 14.11
CA THR A 56 -5.10 2.12 14.61
C THR A 56 -4.28 3.38 14.86
N LEU A 57 -4.41 4.38 13.98
CA LEU A 57 -3.79 5.70 14.13
C LEU A 57 -4.33 6.44 15.36
N ARG A 58 -5.66 6.44 15.54
CA ARG A 58 -6.29 7.11 16.69
C ARG A 58 -5.98 6.45 18.03
N ALA A 59 -5.87 5.12 18.04
CA ALA A 59 -5.48 4.34 19.21
C ALA A 59 -3.97 4.42 19.52
N GLY A 60 -3.15 4.95 18.61
CA GLY A 60 -1.71 5.03 18.78
C GLY A 60 -0.98 3.69 18.63
N THR A 61 -1.66 2.64 18.15
CA THR A 61 -1.05 1.35 17.80
C THR A 61 -0.28 1.42 16.48
N LEU A 62 -0.50 2.49 15.70
CA LEU A 62 0.32 2.90 14.57
C LEU A 62 0.49 4.43 14.60
N GLU A 63 1.71 4.92 14.46
CA GLU A 63 1.97 6.36 14.43
C GLU A 63 1.53 7.01 13.10
N ALA A 64 1.89 6.37 11.98
CA ALA A 64 1.51 6.78 10.63
C ALA A 64 1.53 5.57 9.68
N ALA A 65 0.72 5.63 8.63
CA ALA A 65 0.81 4.64 7.56
C ALA A 65 2.16 4.77 6.85
N PRO A 66 2.95 3.69 6.72
CA PRO A 66 4.24 3.74 6.06
C PRO A 66 4.04 4.05 4.58
N GLU A 67 4.94 4.85 4.03
CA GLU A 67 4.97 5.09 2.59
C GLU A 67 5.22 3.80 1.81
N LEU A 68 4.46 3.60 0.74
CA LEU A 68 4.61 2.56 -0.27
C LEU A 68 4.88 3.19 -1.64
N LYS A 69 5.85 2.65 -2.37
CA LYS A 69 6.11 3.00 -3.76
C LYS A 69 6.45 1.72 -4.52
N LEU A 70 5.44 1.10 -5.12
CA LEU A 70 5.65 -0.05 -6.00
C LEU A 70 6.08 0.41 -7.40
N PRO A 71 6.82 -0.42 -8.15
CA PRO A 71 7.08 -0.17 -9.57
C PRO A 71 5.75 -0.02 -10.35
N GLY A 72 5.68 0.97 -11.24
CA GLY A 72 4.49 1.26 -12.04
C GLY A 72 3.44 2.14 -11.36
N HIS A 73 3.57 2.39 -10.05
CA HIS A 73 2.55 3.08 -9.25
C HIS A 73 3.04 4.40 -8.67
N PHE A 74 2.14 5.30 -8.30
CA PHE A 74 2.50 6.49 -7.51
C PHE A 74 2.83 6.10 -6.06
N ARG A 75 3.51 7.00 -5.37
CA ARG A 75 3.78 6.88 -3.94
C ARG A 75 2.48 7.08 -3.14
N VAL A 76 2.24 6.22 -2.16
CA VAL A 76 1.05 6.26 -1.29
C VAL A 76 1.47 6.14 0.18
N SER A 77 0.88 6.94 1.07
CA SER A 77 1.15 6.93 2.52
C SER A 77 -0.15 6.87 3.33
N SER A 78 -1.14 6.15 2.82
CA SER A 78 -2.44 5.94 3.46
C SER A 78 -2.92 4.52 3.22
N VAL A 79 -3.79 4.03 4.12
CA VAL A 79 -4.46 2.74 3.98
C VAL A 79 -5.91 2.99 3.59
N LYS A 80 -6.36 2.35 2.53
CA LYS A 80 -7.73 2.49 2.03
C LYS A 80 -8.62 1.40 2.60
N ASP A 81 -9.71 1.80 3.24
CA ASP A 81 -10.75 0.88 3.66
C ASP A 81 -11.54 0.34 2.45
N THR A 82 -11.79 -0.96 2.45
CA THR A 82 -12.48 -1.69 1.39
C THR A 82 -13.45 -2.70 1.99
N PRO A 83 -14.66 -2.89 1.40
CA PRO A 83 -15.66 -3.79 1.96
C PRO A 83 -15.35 -5.28 1.72
N SER A 84 -14.38 -5.61 0.87
CA SER A 84 -13.95 -6.97 0.53
C SER A 84 -12.55 -6.91 -0.09
N MET A 85 -11.82 -8.02 -0.07
CA MET A 85 -10.56 -8.12 -0.79
C MET A 85 -10.80 -8.04 -2.31
N ALA A 86 -10.24 -7.01 -2.95
CA ALA A 86 -10.29 -6.85 -4.40
C ALA A 86 -9.03 -6.13 -4.89
N ILE A 87 -8.40 -6.68 -5.94
CA ILE A 87 -7.23 -6.06 -6.56
C ILE A 87 -7.72 -5.09 -7.64
N LYS A 88 -7.59 -3.79 -7.36
CA LYS A 88 -7.91 -2.65 -8.23
C LYS A 88 -6.66 -1.97 -8.80
N ASP A 89 -5.49 -2.50 -8.45
CA ASP A 89 -4.18 -2.05 -8.97
C ASP A 89 -3.93 -0.56 -8.67
N THR A 90 -4.22 -0.12 -7.44
CA THR A 90 -3.93 1.25 -7.00
C THR A 90 -2.48 1.46 -6.58
N GLY A 91 -1.73 0.36 -6.34
CA GLY A 91 -0.36 0.38 -5.85
C GLY A 91 -0.22 0.80 -4.38
N GLY A 92 -1.33 0.91 -3.66
CA GLY A 92 -1.40 1.32 -2.26
C GLY A 92 -1.71 0.19 -1.28
N TRP A 93 -1.88 0.55 -0.02
CA TRP A 93 -2.36 -0.36 1.02
C TRP A 93 -3.89 -0.40 1.03
N ALA A 94 -4.46 -1.59 1.23
CA ALA A 94 -5.89 -1.78 1.40
C ALA A 94 -6.19 -2.59 2.66
N TYR A 95 -7.27 -2.24 3.36
CA TYR A 95 -7.78 -2.92 4.54
C TYR A 95 -9.21 -3.41 4.29
N VAL A 96 -9.48 -4.68 4.59
CA VAL A 96 -10.85 -5.22 4.52
C VAL A 96 -11.57 -4.88 5.82
N ASN A 97 -12.50 -3.92 5.74
CA ASN A 97 -13.10 -3.27 6.91
C ASN A 97 -14.55 -3.69 7.18
N ASN A 98 -15.09 -4.64 6.41
CA ASN A 98 -16.44 -5.15 6.56
C ASN A 98 -16.47 -6.40 7.47
N PRO A 99 -17.07 -6.36 8.66
CA PRO A 99 -17.10 -7.50 9.58
C PRO A 99 -17.85 -8.74 9.07
N ALA A 100 -18.67 -8.58 8.02
CA ALA A 100 -19.37 -9.70 7.39
C ALA A 100 -18.53 -10.43 6.32
N ASP A 101 -17.39 -9.86 5.90
CA ASP A 101 -16.51 -10.46 4.90
C ASP A 101 -15.55 -11.47 5.58
N PRO A 102 -15.34 -12.68 5.02
CA PRO A 102 -14.40 -13.65 5.58
C PRO A 102 -12.95 -13.15 5.68
N ALA A 103 -12.56 -12.14 4.89
CA ALA A 103 -11.26 -11.51 4.94
C ALA A 103 -11.22 -10.27 5.86
N PHE A 104 -12.26 -10.00 6.66
CA PHE A 104 -12.25 -8.90 7.62
C PHE A 104 -10.97 -8.89 8.47
N GLY A 105 -10.31 -7.73 8.54
CA GLY A 105 -9.01 -7.62 9.22
C GLY A 105 -7.79 -7.75 8.30
N LEU A 106 -7.95 -8.20 7.06
CA LEU A 106 -6.85 -8.34 6.13
C LEU A 106 -6.32 -6.98 5.70
N VAL A 107 -5.00 -6.80 5.77
CA VAL A 107 -4.26 -5.73 5.08
C VAL A 107 -3.40 -6.36 3.99
N TYR A 108 -3.46 -5.77 2.79
CA TYR A 108 -2.76 -6.24 1.61
C TYR A 108 -2.27 -5.07 0.74
N MET A 109 -1.35 -5.37 -0.19
CA MET A 109 -0.95 -4.45 -1.25
C MET A 109 -1.91 -4.58 -2.44
N ASP A 110 -2.60 -3.51 -2.79
CA ASP A 110 -3.54 -3.48 -3.90
C ASP A 110 -2.80 -3.31 -5.24
N CYS A 111 -2.17 -4.37 -5.72
CA CYS A 111 -1.36 -4.38 -6.93
C CYS A 111 -1.40 -5.74 -7.63
N SER A 112 -1.66 -5.72 -8.94
CA SER A 112 -1.74 -6.90 -9.81
C SER A 112 -0.40 -7.27 -10.45
N HIS A 113 0.64 -6.46 -10.25
CA HIS A 113 1.98 -6.72 -10.77
C HIS A 113 2.77 -7.68 -9.88
N LYS A 114 3.90 -8.16 -10.40
CA LYS A 114 4.82 -9.05 -9.69
C LYS A 114 6.03 -8.31 -9.12
N ASP A 115 6.59 -8.85 -8.04
CA ASP A 115 7.90 -8.48 -7.51
C ASP A 115 9.03 -8.96 -8.45
N GLU A 116 10.28 -8.63 -8.11
CA GLU A 116 11.46 -9.05 -8.87
C GLU A 116 11.69 -10.57 -8.88
N LYS A 117 10.96 -11.34 -8.06
CA LYS A 117 11.01 -12.81 -7.96
C LYS A 117 9.81 -13.48 -8.62
N GLY A 118 8.91 -12.73 -9.24
CA GLY A 118 7.75 -13.25 -9.96
C GLY A 118 6.51 -13.55 -9.11
N ARG A 119 6.46 -13.11 -7.85
CA ARG A 119 5.31 -13.24 -6.93
C ARG A 119 4.41 -12.02 -7.03
N PHE A 120 3.09 -12.18 -6.94
CA PHE A 120 2.20 -11.01 -6.99
C PHE A 120 2.33 -10.19 -5.71
N TRP A 121 2.34 -8.85 -5.84
CA TRP A 121 2.39 -7.96 -4.68
C TRP A 121 1.21 -8.20 -3.71
N SER A 122 0.05 -8.56 -4.23
CA SER A 122 -1.14 -8.88 -3.44
C SER A 122 -1.07 -10.19 -2.65
N GLU A 123 -0.08 -11.05 -2.91
CA GLU A 123 0.06 -12.37 -2.25
C GLU A 123 0.93 -12.35 -1.00
N PHE A 124 1.59 -11.21 -0.70
CA PHE A 124 2.35 -11.03 0.53
C PHE A 124 1.46 -10.73 1.72
#